data_AF-A0A2S9FRN8-F1
#
_entry.id   AF-A0A2S9FRN8-F1
#
_cell.length_a   1.000
_cell.length_b   1.000
_cell.length_c   1.000
_cell.angle_alpha   90.00
_cell.angle_beta   90.00
_cell.angle_gamma   90.00
#
_symmetry.space_group_name_H-M   'P 1'
#
loop_
_entity.id
_entity.type
_entity.pdbx_description
1 polymer ?
#
loop_
_entity_poly.entity_id
_entity_poly.type
_entity_poly.pdbx_seq_one_letter_code
_entity_poly.pdbx_strand_id
1 'polypeptide(L)' 'MSEVVRLTLVSHAMTDAMAAGRFPTDEPVNTVGRNQIEHVDLAMAERAVCGPESRTQQTA' A
#
# COMPACT_ATOMS: atom_id res chain seq x y z
N MET A 1 24.17 -19.55 13.57
CA MET A 1 23.74 -18.14 13.40
C MET A 1 22.54 -18.16 12.48
N SER A 2 21.37 -17.70 12.92
CA SER A 2 20.24 -17.51 12.00
C SER A 2 20.47 -16.22 11.22
N GLU A 3 20.13 -16.23 9.95
CA GLU A 3 20.12 -15.03 9.11
C GLU A 3 19.14 -14.00 9.69
N VAL A 4 19.51 -12.71 9.64
CA VAL A 4 18.62 -11.62 10.06
C VAL A 4 17.70 -11.29 8.89
N VAL A 5 16.43 -11.65 9.03
CA VAL A 5 15.37 -11.31 8.07
C VAL A 5 14.66 -10.02 8.47
N ARG A 6 14.32 -9.20 7.46
CA ARG A 6 13.54 -7.97 7.64
C ARG A 6 12.19 -8.10 6.94
N LEU A 7 11.12 -7.81 7.69
CA LEU A 7 9.76 -7.68 7.17
C LEU A 7 9.32 -6.22 7.29
N THR A 8 8.92 -5.62 6.16
CA THR A 8 8.34 -4.27 6.12
C THR A 8 6.83 -4.37 5.90
N LEU A 9 6.05 -3.68 6.72
CA LEU A 9 4.60 -3.61 6.57
C LEU A 9 4.19 -2.19 6.20
N VAL A 10 3.35 -2.06 5.18
CA VAL A 10 2.87 -0.78 4.66
C VAL A 10 1.36 -0.89 4.44
N SER A 11 0.62 0.14 4.86
CA SER A 11 -0.81 0.25 4.57
C SER A 11 -1.03 0.74 3.13
N HIS A 12 -2.16 0.37 2.51
CA HIS A 12 -2.50 0.93 1.20
C HIS A 12 -2.63 2.45 1.25
N ALA A 13 -2.37 3.11 0.12
CA ALA A 13 -2.47 4.55 0.02
C ALA A 13 -3.93 5.06 0.08
N MET A 14 -4.08 6.38 0.18
CA MET A 14 -5.38 7.05 0.35
C MET A 14 -6.38 6.70 -0.77
N THR A 15 -7.64 6.51 -0.37
CA THR A 15 -8.78 6.32 -1.28
C THR A 15 -9.88 7.34 -0.97
N ASP A 16 -10.88 7.46 -1.85
CA ASP A 16 -11.97 8.43 -1.68
C ASP A 16 -12.94 8.07 -0.55
N ALA A 17 -13.20 6.78 -0.29
CA ALA A 17 -13.97 6.35 0.87
C ALA A 17 -13.24 6.67 2.17
N MET A 18 -11.92 6.46 2.24
CA MET A 18 -11.13 6.81 3.43
C MET A 18 -11.17 8.32 3.69
N ALA A 19 -10.97 9.15 2.66
CA ALA A 19 -11.07 10.60 2.76
C ALA A 19 -12.47 11.07 3.19
N ALA A 20 -13.52 10.34 2.81
CA ALA A 20 -14.90 10.63 3.17
C ALA A 20 -15.39 9.93 4.46
N GLY A 21 -14.53 9.18 5.16
CA GLY A 21 -14.90 8.45 6.38
C GLY A 21 -15.94 7.33 6.16
N ARG A 22 -15.99 6.75 4.96
CA ARG A 22 -16.90 5.65 4.62
C ARG A 22 -16.18 4.30 4.70
N PHE A 23 -16.97 3.24 4.84
CA PHE A 23 -16.46 1.88 4.61
C PHE A 23 -16.09 1.73 3.12
N PRO A 24 -14.84 1.35 2.80
CA PRO A 24 -14.41 1.19 1.43
C PRO A 24 -15.02 -0.07 0.81
N THR A 25 -15.37 0.02 -0.47
CA THR A 25 -15.56 -1.15 -1.33
C THR A 25 -14.23 -1.47 -2.01
N ASP A 26 -14.24 -2.14 -3.17
CA ASP A 26 -13.03 -2.35 -3.96
C ASP A 26 -12.72 -1.16 -4.89
N GLU A 27 -12.36 -0.04 -4.28
CA GLU A 27 -12.01 1.20 -4.99
C GLU A 27 -10.48 1.39 -5.14
N PRO A 28 -10.03 2.08 -6.19
CA PRO A 28 -8.62 2.37 -6.42
C PRO A 28 -8.06 3.44 -5.45
N VAL A 29 -6.74 3.65 -5.48
CA VAL A 29 -6.13 4.81 -4.81
C VAL A 29 -6.54 6.11 -5.51
N ASN A 30 -6.79 7.15 -4.71
CA ASN A 30 -7.11 8.47 -5.24
C ASN A 30 -5.85 9.25 -5.60
N THR A 31 -6.01 10.48 -6.11
CA THR A 31 -4.88 11.30 -6.55
C THR A 31 -3.89 11.61 -5.42
N VAL A 32 -4.37 11.81 -4.19
CA VAL A 32 -3.49 11.97 -3.01
C VAL A 32 -2.73 10.68 -2.76
N GLY A 33 -3.39 9.53 -2.83
CA GLY A 33 -2.78 8.21 -2.68
C GLY A 33 -1.69 7.93 -3.70
N ARG A 34 -1.92 8.25 -4.98
CA ARG A 34 -0.88 8.12 -6.03
C ARG A 34 0.34 8.98 -5.73
N ASN A 35 0.12 10.22 -5.31
CA ASN A 35 1.23 11.09 -4.92
C ASN A 35 1.97 10.54 -3.70
N GLN A 36 1.30 9.93 -2.73
CA GLN A 36 1.96 9.29 -1.58
C GLN A 36 2.88 8.15 -2.04
N ILE A 37 2.40 7.28 -2.93
CA ILE A 37 3.16 6.13 -3.45
C ILE A 37 4.46 6.58 -4.10
N GLU A 38 4.43 7.62 -4.93
CA GLU A 38 5.63 8.17 -5.60
C GLU A 38 6.72 8.67 -4.62
N HIS A 39 6.36 8.96 -3.37
CA HIS A 39 7.28 9.46 -2.35
C HIS A 39 7.67 8.39 -1.31
N VAL A 40 7.22 7.16 -1.47
CA VAL A 40 7.55 6.05 -0.57
C VAL A 40 8.91 5.46 -0.96
N ASP A 41 9.89 5.61 -0.07
CA ASP A 41 11.19 4.96 -0.19
C ASP A 41 11.23 3.71 0.71
N LEU A 42 11.15 2.54 0.08
CA LEU A 42 11.27 1.25 0.75
C LEU A 42 12.53 0.56 0.30
N ALA A 43 13.27 -0.01 1.26
CA ALA A 43 14.35 -0.91 0.92
C ALA A 43 13.82 -2.07 0.06
N MET A 44 14.55 -2.40 -1.01
CA MET A 44 14.21 -3.52 -1.89
C MET A 44 13.91 -4.79 -1.09
N ALA A 45 12.77 -5.41 -1.38
CA ALA A 45 12.36 -6.68 -0.82
C ALA A 45 12.47 -7.76 -1.90
N GLU A 46 12.96 -8.95 -1.54
CA GLU A 46 13.00 -10.10 -2.45
C GLU A 46 11.58 -10.53 -2.87
N ARG A 47 10.59 -10.30 -2.01
CA ARG A 47 9.20 -10.61 -2.27
C ARG A 47 8.27 -9.53 -1.72
N ALA A 48 7.40 -9.04 -2.58
CA ALA A 48 6.25 -8.20 -2.21
C ALA A 48 4.96 -9.03 -2.26
N VAL A 49 4.07 -8.81 -1.31
CA VAL A 49 2.73 -9.43 -1.26
C VAL A 49 1.70 -8.36 -0.93
N CYS A 50 0.53 -8.47 -1.54
CA CYS A 50 -0.59 -7.56 -1.32
C CYS A 50 -1.92 -8.33 -1.36
N GLY A 51 -2.97 -7.71 -0.83
CA GLY A 51 -4.34 -8.22 -0.93
C GLY A 51 -4.87 -8.12 -2.36
N PRO A 52 -5.97 -8.84 -2.69
CA PRO A 52 -6.59 -8.79 -4.00
C PRO A 52 -7.27 -7.44 -4.31
N GLU A 53 -7.45 -6.57 -3.32
CA GLU A 53 -8.13 -5.29 -3.51
C GLU A 53 -7.33 -4.31 -4.41
N SER A 54 -8.04 -3.53 -5.21
CA SER A 54 -7.47 -2.57 -6.16
C SER A 54 -6.52 -1.58 -5.48
N ARG A 55 -6.90 -1.03 -4.33
CA ARG A 55 -6.05 -0.12 -3.54
C ARG A 55 -4.75 -0.75 -3.06
N THR A 56 -4.73 -2.05 -2.72
CA THR A 56 -3.51 -2.73 -2.28
C THR A 56 -2.62 -3.10 -3.46
N GLN A 57 -3.21 -3.53 -4.59
CA GLN A 57 -2.44 -3.81 -5.82
C GLN A 57 -1.82 -2.56 -6.43
N GLN A 58 -2.48 -1.40 -6.36
CA GLN A 58 -1.94 -0.15 -6.90
C GLN A 58 -0.88 0.50 -5.99
N THR A 59 -0.85 0.13 -4.71
CA THR A 59 0.16 0.64 -3.76
C THR A 59 1.45 -0.19 -3.80
N ALA A 60 1.35 -1.49 -4.08
CA ALA A 60 2.46 -2.43 -4.10
C ALA A 60 3.22 -2.40 -5.43
#